data_AF-A0A3B9FTQ7-F1
#
_entry.id   AF-A0A3B9FTQ7-F1
#
_cell.length_a   1.000
_cell.length_b   1.000
_cell.length_c   1.000
_cell.angle_alpha   90.00
_cell.angle_beta   90.00
_cell.angle_gamma   90.00
#
_symmetry.space_group_name_H-M   'P 1'
#
loop_
_entity.id
_entity.type
_entity.pdbx_description
1 polymer ?
#
loop_
_entity_poly.entity_id
_entity_poly.type
_entity_poly.pdbx_seq_one_letter_code
_entity_poly.pdbx_strand_id
1 'polypeptide(L)'
;MCGNRMFAQTCDPACEDLSNLDVTTNINSHLLPDADRNLGSEDSSWSEIYLEKVIHFDEAEGYSNVDMLKLNSNKFLHVTGGSYDGLFLGEYAGDAASSSNHGTVGIGYKALETVTGSAGHNTSVGWYSSSNITSGGKNTMIGSRAGELITTGSSNIGIGQNTYYNNSDSPQVTGDGNIAIGGTSTTTGVLGNVTSGDYNVAIGYNSVIGLTEGVENTVIGYSAGSSISDGSNNIFVGSESGKGSFPSQSGNNNIVIGNNISVNPSTGLDLSNRLNIGNLLYGDLSSGKFSVGNSGSTLSNTFNVGSGDEFQVSSTGDLVRINDVGYTWPDDDGDANQVLQTDGSGNLDWETVVTDVQVFTGTTTLWAKPTGAVSVTVICIGGGGGGGSGGVTGDMSGGSGGGAGGMSEMTFNAANLDANVLAYAGAGGTGGAAVSSGDGKDGGNGTKSFFGDYLKASGGNGGNGGSSTGAAGGSGGPGLKSQGGSGASADPADQGDDAGNSNYASLGGGAGGGISSGGTAYSGGDGGGNIQFMNSSPAAGSGGTSGGSGGNGTAESGNYLGSGGGGGAASASATAGSGGNGASYGAGGGGGGAAGSGHTSGAGGDGANGVVIVITYF
;
A
#
# COMPACT_ATOMS: atom_id res chain seq x y z
N MET A 1 4.51 86.46 -76.04
CA MET A 1 4.06 87.74 -75.44
C MET A 1 2.95 87.43 -74.43
N CYS A 2 2.94 88.16 -73.31
CA CYS A 2 2.07 87.98 -72.15
C CYS A 2 0.57 87.79 -72.42
N GLY A 3 -0.11 87.13 -71.48
CA GLY A 3 -1.22 87.80 -70.79
C GLY A 3 -2.57 87.07 -70.70
N ASN A 4 -2.91 86.76 -69.44
CA ASN A 4 -4.22 87.01 -68.80
C ASN A 4 -5.41 86.04 -68.97
N ARG A 5 -5.53 85.22 -67.92
CA ARG A 5 -6.72 84.79 -67.13
C ARG A 5 -8.09 85.39 -67.48
N MET A 6 -9.14 84.57 -67.33
CA MET A 6 -10.51 85.01 -66.99
C MET A 6 -11.17 84.06 -65.98
N PHE A 7 -11.81 84.63 -64.95
CA PHE A 7 -12.56 84.01 -63.85
C PHE A 7 -14.09 84.09 -64.11
N ALA A 8 -14.87 83.14 -63.57
CA ALA A 8 -16.23 83.26 -62.96
C ALA A 8 -16.70 81.82 -62.64
N GLN A 9 -17.03 81.36 -61.41
CA GLN A 9 -17.98 81.80 -60.38
C GLN A 9 -19.43 81.91 -60.87
N THR A 10 -20.23 80.85 -60.66
CA THR A 10 -21.40 80.76 -59.74
C THR A 10 -22.08 79.39 -59.93
N CYS A 11 -22.26 78.64 -58.83
CA CYS A 11 -23.20 77.51 -58.75
C CYS A 11 -24.65 78.02 -58.82
N ASP A 12 -25.57 77.29 -59.45
CA ASP A 12 -26.79 76.70 -58.84
C ASP A 12 -27.59 75.82 -59.86
N PRO A 13 -28.67 75.10 -59.52
CA PRO A 13 -28.64 73.67 -59.21
C PRO A 13 -29.64 72.85 -60.06
N ALA A 14 -29.19 71.76 -60.67
CA ALA A 14 -30.09 70.69 -61.08
C ALA A 14 -29.29 69.38 -61.09
N CYS A 15 -29.66 68.45 -60.22
CA CYS A 15 -29.41 67.04 -60.46
C CYS A 15 -30.17 66.68 -61.75
N GLU A 16 -29.48 66.69 -62.89
CA GLU A 16 -30.02 66.16 -64.13
C GLU A 16 -29.49 64.74 -64.35
N ASP A 17 -30.46 63.84 -64.39
CA ASP A 17 -30.44 62.48 -64.91
C ASP A 17 -29.49 62.31 -66.12
N LEU A 18 -28.59 61.33 -66.05
CA LEU A 18 -27.60 60.99 -67.10
C LEU A 18 -28.20 60.26 -68.30
N SER A 19 -29.52 60.34 -68.50
CA SER A 19 -30.23 59.71 -69.62
C SER A 19 -30.03 60.40 -70.98
N ASN A 20 -29.17 61.42 -71.08
CA ASN A 20 -29.00 62.22 -72.31
C ASN A 20 -27.54 62.36 -72.81
N LEU A 21 -26.75 61.28 -72.72
CA LEU A 21 -25.36 61.21 -73.19
C LEU A 21 -25.16 61.35 -74.71
N ASP A 22 -26.23 61.43 -75.51
CA ASP A 22 -26.15 61.61 -76.97
C ASP A 22 -26.04 63.09 -77.42
N VAL A 23 -26.11 64.07 -76.49
CA VAL A 23 -25.97 65.49 -76.82
C VAL A 23 -24.73 66.09 -76.15
N THR A 24 -23.76 66.48 -76.96
CA THR A 24 -22.47 67.03 -76.52
C THR A 24 -22.65 68.39 -75.83
N THR A 25 -22.42 68.46 -74.52
CA THR A 25 -22.26 69.73 -73.78
C THR A 25 -20.79 69.95 -73.44
N ASN A 26 -20.40 71.18 -73.07
CA ASN A 26 -19.03 71.53 -72.64
C ASN A 26 -18.52 70.75 -71.41
N ILE A 27 -19.40 70.02 -70.73
CA ILE A 27 -19.07 69.19 -69.57
C ILE A 27 -18.74 67.75 -69.99
N ASN A 28 -19.31 67.24 -71.10
CA ASN A 28 -19.17 65.83 -71.52
C ASN A 28 -18.35 65.63 -72.82
N SER A 29 -17.78 66.69 -73.40
CA SER A 29 -16.95 66.61 -74.62
C SER A 29 -15.67 65.79 -74.47
N HIS A 30 -15.26 65.47 -73.24
CA HIS A 30 -14.07 64.67 -72.95
C HIS A 30 -14.37 63.20 -72.61
N LEU A 31 -15.65 62.78 -72.61
CA LEU A 31 -16.08 61.44 -72.20
C LEU A 31 -16.78 60.63 -73.31
N LEU A 32 -16.90 61.17 -74.53
CA LEU A 32 -17.40 60.40 -75.68
C LEU A 32 -16.23 59.63 -76.35
N PRO A 33 -16.35 58.31 -76.54
CA PRO A 33 -15.41 57.55 -77.35
C PRO A 33 -15.56 58.00 -78.81
N ASP A 34 -14.51 58.61 -79.36
CA ASP A 34 -14.42 58.91 -80.79
C ASP A 34 -13.68 57.76 -81.49
N ALA A 35 -14.04 57.48 -82.74
CA ALA A 35 -13.56 56.36 -83.54
C ALA A 35 -12.04 56.39 -83.81
N ASP A 36 -11.37 57.51 -83.51
CA ASP A 36 -9.91 57.69 -83.59
C ASP A 36 -9.18 57.63 -82.22
N ARG A 37 -9.89 57.29 -81.13
CA ARG A 37 -9.28 56.99 -79.81
C ARG A 37 -9.58 55.57 -79.35
N ASN A 38 -9.35 54.64 -80.28
CA ASN A 38 -9.13 53.23 -79.97
C ASN A 38 -7.77 53.11 -79.26
N LEU A 39 -7.74 52.61 -78.02
CA LEU A 39 -6.50 52.24 -77.31
C LEU A 39 -5.92 50.94 -77.92
N GLY A 40 -5.55 51.04 -79.21
CA GLY A 40 -4.92 50.05 -80.08
C GLY A 40 -4.89 48.60 -79.58
N SER A 41 -5.69 47.73 -80.19
CA SER A 41 -5.74 46.30 -79.89
C SER A 41 -4.52 45.47 -80.35
N GLU A 42 -3.42 46.07 -80.83
CA GLU A 42 -2.29 45.30 -81.42
C GLU A 42 -0.86 45.82 -81.18
N ASP A 43 -0.60 46.73 -80.23
CA ASP A 43 0.78 47.21 -79.99
C ASP A 43 1.32 46.82 -78.60
N SER A 44 2.31 45.91 -78.56
CA SER A 44 2.88 45.32 -77.34
C SER A 44 3.91 46.22 -76.63
N SER A 45 3.83 47.55 -76.78
CA SER A 45 4.84 48.50 -76.30
C SER A 45 4.34 49.60 -75.36
N TRP A 46 3.15 49.49 -74.77
CA TRP A 46 2.70 50.44 -73.75
C TRP A 46 3.34 50.12 -72.40
N SER A 47 4.07 51.08 -71.80
CA SER A 47 4.72 50.88 -70.49
C SER A 47 4.21 51.77 -69.35
N GLU A 48 3.60 52.95 -69.59
CA GLU A 48 3.09 53.82 -68.51
C GLU A 48 1.88 54.68 -68.93
N ILE A 49 0.95 54.95 -67.98
CA ILE A 49 -0.18 55.89 -68.09
C ILE A 49 -0.09 56.88 -66.91
N TYR A 50 -0.19 58.19 -67.16
CA TYR A 50 -0.17 59.25 -66.14
C TYR A 50 -1.56 59.90 -65.97
N LEU A 51 -2.08 59.98 -64.74
CA LEU A 51 -3.37 60.60 -64.40
C LEU A 51 -3.24 61.55 -63.20
N GLU A 52 -3.82 62.76 -63.27
CA GLU A 52 -3.65 63.83 -62.26
C GLU A 52 -4.71 63.88 -61.13
N LYS A 53 -5.84 63.16 -61.20
CA LYS A 53 -6.83 63.03 -60.09
C LYS A 53 -7.56 61.67 -60.08
N VAL A 54 -8.02 61.30 -58.87
CA VAL A 54 -8.65 60.02 -58.45
C VAL A 54 -9.73 59.51 -59.41
N ILE A 55 -9.70 58.21 -59.68
CA ILE A 55 -10.77 57.48 -60.39
C ILE A 55 -11.80 57.01 -59.36
N HIS A 56 -13.10 57.21 -59.65
CA HIS A 56 -14.20 56.50 -58.99
C HIS A 56 -14.76 55.48 -59.99
N PHE A 57 -14.91 54.23 -59.55
CA PHE A 57 -15.61 53.18 -60.30
C PHE A 57 -16.98 52.94 -59.67
N ASP A 58 -18.05 53.14 -60.44
CA ASP A 58 -19.42 52.73 -60.08
C ASP A 58 -19.81 51.58 -61.03
N GLU A 59 -20.25 50.45 -60.48
CA GLU A 59 -20.41 49.19 -61.22
C GLU A 59 -21.79 49.05 -61.86
N ALA A 60 -21.82 48.54 -63.10
CA ALA A 60 -22.96 47.80 -63.64
C ALA A 60 -22.49 46.45 -64.22
N GLU A 61 -22.93 45.37 -63.54
CA GLU A 61 -23.02 43.96 -63.96
C GLU A 61 -21.70 43.18 -64.26
N GLY A 62 -21.18 42.48 -63.25
CA GLY A 62 -20.62 41.13 -63.42
C GLY A 62 -19.10 40.91 -63.33
N TYR A 63 -18.59 40.82 -62.09
CA TYR A 63 -17.34 40.17 -61.62
C TYR A 63 -15.97 40.91 -61.75
N SER A 64 -15.56 41.44 -60.59
CA SER A 64 -14.26 41.31 -59.88
C SER A 64 -13.01 42.04 -60.39
N ASN A 65 -12.64 43.17 -59.76
CA ASN A 65 -11.63 43.26 -58.69
C ASN A 65 -11.15 44.71 -58.48
N VAL A 66 -10.96 45.06 -57.20
CA VAL A 66 -10.65 46.39 -56.66
C VAL A 66 -9.28 46.93 -57.13
N ASP A 67 -9.34 48.17 -57.62
CA ASP A 67 -8.29 49.20 -57.77
C ASP A 67 -7.24 49.27 -56.65
N MET A 68 -5.97 49.57 -57.00
CA MET A 68 -5.13 50.42 -56.14
C MET A 68 -4.22 51.40 -56.91
N LEU A 69 -4.36 52.65 -56.48
CA LEU A 69 -3.73 53.94 -56.82
C LEU A 69 -2.24 54.03 -56.42
N LYS A 70 -1.41 54.70 -57.23
CA LYS A 70 -0.04 55.13 -56.88
C LYS A 70 0.10 56.66 -56.94
N LEU A 71 0.56 57.27 -55.86
CA LEU A 71 0.98 58.68 -55.81
C LEU A 71 2.43 58.74 -55.28
N ASN A 72 3.33 59.31 -56.10
CA ASN A 72 4.70 59.80 -55.82
C ASN A 72 5.85 58.78 -55.97
N SER A 73 7.08 59.31 -56.13
CA SER A 73 8.30 58.73 -56.73
C SER A 73 8.84 57.37 -56.23
N ASN A 74 8.17 56.68 -55.31
CA ASN A 74 8.62 55.39 -54.78
C ASN A 74 7.56 54.30 -55.08
N LYS A 75 8.02 53.14 -55.53
CA LYS A 75 7.22 52.04 -56.10
C LYS A 75 6.31 51.39 -55.03
N PHE A 76 5.11 51.95 -54.79
CA PHE A 76 4.11 51.46 -53.82
C PHE A 76 3.54 50.04 -54.07
N LEU A 77 3.51 49.59 -55.33
CA LEU A 77 2.97 48.29 -55.76
C LEU A 77 3.83 47.75 -56.89
N HIS A 78 4.47 46.62 -56.68
CA HIS A 78 5.24 45.90 -57.68
C HIS A 78 4.43 44.64 -58.05
N VAL A 79 3.66 44.74 -59.13
CA VAL A 79 3.10 43.58 -59.84
C VAL A 79 4.09 43.27 -60.96
N THR A 80 4.82 42.17 -60.86
CA THR A 80 5.70 41.69 -61.93
C THR A 80 4.85 40.96 -62.97
N GLY A 81 4.91 41.39 -64.24
CA GLY A 81 4.27 40.65 -65.33
C GLY A 81 4.98 39.31 -65.61
N GLY A 82 4.22 38.21 -65.69
CA GLY A 82 4.68 36.83 -65.90
C GLY A 82 3.80 35.83 -65.14
N SER A 83 3.99 34.51 -65.33
CA SER A 83 3.24 33.42 -64.64
C SER A 83 3.48 33.32 -63.12
N TYR A 84 3.62 34.44 -62.41
CA TYR A 84 4.04 34.50 -61.01
C TYR A 84 3.01 35.23 -60.14
N ASP A 85 2.38 34.50 -59.22
CA ASP A 85 1.33 35.02 -58.32
C ASP A 85 1.93 35.68 -57.06
N GLY A 86 2.66 36.78 -57.21
CA GLY A 86 3.29 37.51 -56.09
C GLY A 86 2.72 38.92 -55.85
N LEU A 87 2.65 39.35 -54.58
CA LEU A 87 2.20 40.69 -54.17
C LEU A 87 3.30 41.40 -53.37
N PHE A 88 3.89 42.46 -53.94
CA PHE A 88 4.92 43.26 -53.26
C PHE A 88 4.48 44.73 -53.10
N LEU A 89 4.41 45.21 -51.87
CA LEU A 89 3.94 46.54 -51.47
C LEU A 89 4.96 47.21 -50.55
N GLY A 90 5.61 48.29 -50.99
CA GLY A 90 6.59 49.04 -50.20
C GLY A 90 7.92 49.26 -50.92
N GLU A 91 8.69 50.25 -50.47
CA GLU A 91 9.99 50.58 -51.06
C GLU A 91 10.99 49.43 -50.87
N TYR A 92 11.61 48.98 -51.96
CA TYR A 92 12.48 47.78 -52.06
C TYR A 92 11.82 46.45 -51.69
N ALA A 93 10.50 46.38 -51.58
CA ALA A 93 9.81 45.11 -51.37
C ALA A 93 9.96 44.19 -52.59
N GLY A 94 10.53 43.00 -52.39
CA GLY A 94 10.79 42.04 -53.48
C GLY A 94 11.74 42.56 -54.57
N ASP A 95 12.74 43.39 -54.24
CA ASP A 95 13.62 44.01 -55.26
C ASP A 95 14.41 42.99 -56.09
N ALA A 96 14.87 41.91 -55.46
CA ALA A 96 15.54 40.79 -56.12
C ALA A 96 14.59 39.68 -56.60
N ALA A 97 13.26 39.86 -56.41
CA ALA A 97 12.29 38.84 -56.73
C ALA A 97 12.34 38.47 -58.21
N SER A 98 12.29 37.17 -58.46
CA SER A 98 12.41 36.60 -59.80
C SER A 98 11.22 35.71 -60.12
N SER A 99 11.28 35.25 -61.36
CA SER A 99 10.42 34.26 -61.97
C SER A 99 10.31 32.93 -61.20
N SER A 100 11.18 32.64 -60.22
CA SER A 100 11.10 31.40 -59.44
C SER A 100 10.49 31.57 -58.04
N ASN A 101 10.01 32.76 -57.68
CA ASN A 101 9.51 33.11 -56.35
C ASN A 101 7.97 33.14 -56.25
N HIS A 102 7.30 32.06 -56.68
CA HIS A 102 5.84 31.98 -56.82
C HIS A 102 5.09 32.16 -55.48
N GLY A 103 3.86 32.69 -55.49
CA GLY A 103 2.96 32.67 -54.32
C GLY A 103 3.45 33.51 -53.14
N THR A 104 4.24 34.54 -53.40
CA THR A 104 4.97 35.30 -52.37
C THR A 104 4.31 36.65 -52.10
N VAL A 105 4.13 37.01 -50.83
CA VAL A 105 3.58 38.31 -50.39
C VAL A 105 4.65 39.04 -49.60
N GLY A 106 5.03 40.26 -50.00
CA GLY A 106 5.95 41.14 -49.30
C GLY A 106 5.36 42.52 -49.09
N ILE A 107 5.05 42.91 -47.85
CA ILE A 107 4.41 44.19 -47.53
C ILE A 107 5.24 44.93 -46.47
N GLY A 108 5.84 46.06 -46.83
CA GLY A 108 6.67 46.88 -45.96
C GLY A 108 8.00 47.30 -46.61
N TYR A 109 8.68 48.27 -46.01
CA TYR A 109 10.00 48.71 -46.46
C TYR A 109 11.01 47.55 -46.40
N LYS A 110 11.65 47.22 -47.54
CA LYS A 110 12.61 46.10 -47.70
C LYS A 110 12.06 44.72 -47.30
N ALA A 111 10.74 44.54 -47.29
CA ALA A 111 10.17 43.22 -47.08
C ALA A 111 10.58 42.30 -48.25
N LEU A 112 11.24 41.18 -47.96
CA LEU A 112 11.75 40.24 -48.97
C LEU A 112 12.70 40.89 -50.01
N GLU A 113 13.50 41.88 -49.61
CA GLU A 113 14.40 42.61 -50.52
C GLU A 113 15.27 41.70 -51.39
N THR A 114 15.90 40.67 -50.80
CA THR A 114 16.84 39.78 -51.50
C THR A 114 16.27 38.43 -51.91
N VAL A 115 14.93 38.28 -51.91
CA VAL A 115 14.26 37.01 -52.27
C VAL A 115 14.67 36.55 -53.67
N THR A 116 15.50 35.51 -53.74
CA THR A 116 16.12 35.03 -54.99
C THR A 116 15.86 33.53 -55.17
N GLY A 117 16.44 32.93 -56.22
CA GLY A 117 16.36 31.49 -56.46
C GLY A 117 14.93 30.95 -56.43
N SER A 118 14.75 29.72 -55.93
CA SER A 118 13.45 29.05 -55.81
C SER A 118 12.70 29.35 -54.50
N ALA A 119 12.99 30.47 -53.83
CA ALA A 119 12.38 30.88 -52.56
C ALA A 119 10.93 31.38 -52.74
N GLY A 120 9.99 30.48 -53.04
CA GLY A 120 8.56 30.80 -53.19
C GLY A 120 7.73 30.56 -51.93
N HIS A 121 6.47 30.99 -51.97
CA HIS A 121 5.41 30.81 -50.98
C HIS A 121 5.69 31.49 -49.64
N ASN A 122 6.44 32.60 -49.66
CA ASN A 122 6.74 33.36 -48.45
C ASN A 122 5.66 34.44 -48.22
N THR A 123 5.19 34.63 -46.99
CA THR A 123 4.38 35.78 -46.59
C THR A 123 5.22 36.62 -45.63
N SER A 124 5.48 37.88 -45.97
CA SER A 124 6.34 38.78 -45.21
C SER A 124 5.66 40.14 -45.08
N VAL A 125 5.33 40.55 -43.86
CA VAL A 125 4.59 41.79 -43.58
C VAL A 125 5.28 42.56 -42.46
N GLY A 126 5.99 43.63 -42.79
CA GLY A 126 6.67 44.50 -41.82
C GLY A 126 7.92 45.16 -42.38
N TRP A 127 8.45 46.14 -41.64
CA TRP A 127 9.71 46.83 -41.95
C TRP A 127 10.88 45.85 -41.83
N TYR A 128 11.67 45.64 -42.90
CA TYR A 128 12.77 44.65 -43.01
C TYR A 128 12.37 43.19 -42.75
N SER A 129 11.09 42.83 -42.90
CA SER A 129 10.68 41.45 -42.69
C SER A 129 11.24 40.55 -43.81
N SER A 130 11.93 39.47 -43.45
CA SER A 130 12.55 38.51 -44.38
C SER A 130 13.52 39.10 -45.41
N SER A 131 14.26 40.17 -45.08
CA SER A 131 15.05 40.91 -46.09
C SER A 131 16.22 40.11 -46.69
N ASN A 132 16.69 39.04 -46.03
CA ASN A 132 17.87 38.26 -46.44
C ASN A 132 17.58 36.86 -47.02
N ILE A 133 16.31 36.52 -47.32
CA ILE A 133 15.96 35.20 -47.87
C ILE A 133 16.61 35.00 -49.24
N THR A 134 17.39 33.93 -49.43
CA THR A 134 18.02 33.58 -50.71
C THR A 134 17.42 32.33 -51.37
N SER A 135 17.20 31.25 -50.62
CA SER A 135 16.59 30.02 -51.14
C SER A 135 15.49 29.41 -50.27
N GLY A 136 15.24 29.98 -49.08
CA GLY A 136 14.22 29.51 -48.14
C GLY A 136 12.79 29.83 -48.58
N GLY A 137 11.93 28.82 -48.67
CA GLY A 137 10.53 28.96 -49.08
C GLY A 137 9.53 28.69 -47.96
N LYS A 138 8.25 29.02 -48.21
CA LYS A 138 7.11 28.70 -47.31
C LYS A 138 7.19 29.34 -45.91
N ASN A 139 7.88 30.46 -45.77
CA ASN A 139 8.00 31.18 -44.50
C ASN A 139 6.84 32.16 -44.29
N THR A 140 6.34 32.32 -43.07
CA THR A 140 5.34 33.33 -42.69
C THR A 140 5.92 34.26 -41.64
N MET A 141 6.20 35.51 -42.02
CA MET A 141 6.84 36.52 -41.20
C MET A 141 5.94 37.76 -41.10
N ILE A 142 5.55 38.14 -39.88
CA ILE A 142 4.65 39.26 -39.63
C ILE A 142 5.21 40.08 -38.47
N GLY A 143 5.77 41.25 -38.74
CA GLY A 143 6.37 42.13 -37.74
C GLY A 143 7.59 42.88 -38.26
N SER A 144 7.98 43.94 -37.57
CA SER A 144 9.23 44.66 -37.86
C SER A 144 10.42 43.74 -37.62
N ARG A 145 11.26 43.55 -38.62
CA ARG A 145 12.44 42.66 -38.65
C ARG A 145 12.13 41.19 -38.35
N ALA A 146 10.88 40.76 -38.54
CA ALA A 146 10.54 39.34 -38.44
C ALA A 146 11.20 38.59 -39.60
N GLY A 147 12.03 37.59 -39.30
CA GLY A 147 12.71 36.78 -40.32
C GLY A 147 13.91 37.45 -40.99
N GLU A 148 14.39 38.61 -40.51
CA GLU A 148 15.45 39.39 -41.20
C GLU A 148 16.70 38.56 -41.51
N LEU A 149 17.06 37.59 -40.65
CA LEU A 149 18.26 36.76 -40.81
C LEU A 149 18.03 35.39 -41.46
N ILE A 150 16.80 35.08 -41.89
CA ILE A 150 16.52 33.82 -42.61
C ILE A 150 17.12 33.92 -44.01
N THR A 151 18.03 33.01 -44.34
CA THR A 151 18.65 32.93 -45.67
C THR A 151 18.12 31.73 -46.45
N THR A 152 18.35 30.52 -45.95
CA THR A 152 18.00 29.26 -46.63
C THR A 152 16.92 28.46 -45.93
N GLY A 153 16.60 28.79 -44.67
CA GLY A 153 15.58 28.11 -43.87
C GLY A 153 14.17 28.25 -44.47
N SER A 154 13.42 27.16 -44.43
CA SER A 154 12.11 26.99 -45.03
C SER A 154 11.05 26.62 -43.99
N SER A 155 9.78 26.90 -44.30
CA SER A 155 8.63 26.53 -43.45
C SER A 155 8.66 27.09 -42.03
N ASN A 156 9.31 28.24 -41.82
CA ASN A 156 9.36 28.93 -40.54
C ASN A 156 8.18 29.90 -40.37
N ILE A 157 7.73 30.09 -39.13
CA ILE A 157 6.72 31.08 -38.75
C ILE A 157 7.38 32.07 -37.78
N GLY A 158 7.33 33.36 -38.07
CA GLY A 158 7.81 34.45 -37.22
C GLY A 158 6.72 35.52 -37.07
N ILE A 159 6.11 35.65 -35.89
CA ILE A 159 5.06 36.64 -35.64
C ILE A 159 5.46 37.53 -34.47
N GLY A 160 5.69 38.81 -34.77
CA GLY A 160 6.03 39.89 -33.86
C GLY A 160 7.45 40.43 -34.10
N GLN A 161 7.81 41.47 -33.34
CA GLN A 161 9.01 42.27 -33.60
C GLN A 161 10.30 41.49 -33.34
N ASN A 162 11.24 41.57 -34.28
CA ASN A 162 12.58 40.98 -34.20
C ASN A 162 12.54 39.45 -33.99
N THR A 163 11.54 38.72 -34.46
CA THR A 163 11.65 37.24 -34.54
C THR A 163 12.73 36.87 -35.56
N TYR A 164 13.62 35.91 -35.26
CA TYR A 164 14.78 35.57 -36.12
C TYR A 164 15.68 36.77 -36.47
N TYR A 165 15.96 37.63 -35.49
CA TYR A 165 16.85 38.79 -35.65
C TYR A 165 17.98 38.75 -34.61
N ASN A 166 19.17 39.19 -34.96
CA ASN A 166 20.30 39.40 -34.06
C ASN A 166 21.20 40.48 -34.68
N ASN A 167 21.78 41.35 -33.85
CA ASN A 167 22.72 42.39 -34.25
C ASN A 167 24.18 41.92 -34.39
N SER A 168 24.47 40.63 -34.26
CA SER A 168 25.81 40.06 -34.41
C SER A 168 26.21 40.02 -35.89
N ASP A 169 27.51 40.02 -36.19
CA ASP A 169 28.04 40.30 -37.54
C ASP A 169 27.77 39.22 -38.61
N SER A 170 27.16 38.06 -38.29
CA SER A 170 26.90 36.96 -39.26
C SER A 170 25.90 35.84 -38.86
N PRO A 171 24.83 36.03 -38.04
CA PRO A 171 23.86 34.95 -37.85
C PRO A 171 23.05 34.74 -39.13
N GLN A 172 23.16 33.56 -39.72
CA GLN A 172 22.30 33.08 -40.79
C GLN A 172 21.37 32.03 -40.23
N VAL A 173 20.06 32.22 -40.37
CA VAL A 173 19.07 31.20 -40.00
C VAL A 173 18.85 30.28 -41.18
N THR A 174 19.33 29.05 -41.06
CA THR A 174 19.21 27.98 -42.06
C THR A 174 18.30 26.83 -41.61
N GLY A 175 17.86 26.83 -40.35
CA GLY A 175 16.93 25.82 -39.83
C GLY A 175 15.52 25.91 -40.41
N ASP A 176 14.86 24.75 -40.45
CA ASP A 176 13.55 24.55 -41.05
C ASP A 176 12.45 24.28 -40.01
N GLY A 177 11.21 24.65 -40.34
CA GLY A 177 10.03 24.23 -39.58
C GLY A 177 9.90 24.81 -38.17
N ASN A 178 10.54 25.95 -37.90
CA ASN A 178 10.51 26.59 -36.58
C ASN A 178 9.34 27.58 -36.44
N ILE A 179 8.83 27.73 -35.22
CA ILE A 179 7.78 28.70 -34.86
C ILE A 179 8.34 29.67 -33.82
N ALA A 180 8.40 30.97 -34.14
CA ALA A 180 8.74 32.05 -33.25
C ALA A 180 7.56 33.03 -33.17
N ILE A 181 6.89 33.11 -32.02
CA ILE A 181 5.77 34.04 -31.82
C ILE A 181 6.04 34.87 -30.57
N GLY A 182 6.04 36.19 -30.71
CA GLY A 182 6.36 37.14 -29.65
C GLY A 182 7.32 38.21 -30.16
N GLY A 183 8.22 38.66 -29.29
CA GLY A 183 9.21 39.64 -29.70
C GLY A 183 10.20 39.89 -28.57
N THR A 184 11.06 40.87 -28.78
CA THR A 184 12.09 41.25 -27.82
C THR A 184 12.35 42.75 -27.85
N SER A 185 12.73 43.31 -26.71
CA SER A 185 13.38 44.64 -26.63
C SER A 185 14.90 44.54 -26.65
N THR A 186 15.46 43.34 -26.71
CA THR A 186 16.90 43.10 -26.73
C THR A 186 17.44 43.09 -28.15
N THR A 187 18.75 42.97 -28.29
CA THR A 187 19.42 42.90 -29.58
C THR A 187 19.26 41.55 -30.27
N THR A 188 18.73 40.53 -29.57
CA THR A 188 18.56 39.17 -30.07
C THR A 188 17.12 38.70 -29.92
N GLY A 189 16.53 38.40 -31.06
CA GLY A 189 15.18 37.92 -31.29
C GLY A 189 14.85 36.58 -30.70
N VAL A 190 13.55 36.27 -30.67
CA VAL A 190 13.06 34.91 -30.45
C VAL A 190 13.59 34.04 -31.60
N LEU A 191 14.37 33.00 -31.26
CA LEU A 191 15.14 32.17 -32.22
C LEU A 191 16.15 32.96 -33.08
N GLY A 192 16.58 34.14 -32.63
CA GLY A 192 17.50 35.02 -33.37
C GLY A 192 18.91 34.47 -33.58
N ASN A 193 19.28 33.43 -32.84
CA ASN A 193 20.60 32.77 -32.91
C ASN A 193 20.59 31.44 -33.64
N VAL A 194 19.43 30.94 -34.06
CA VAL A 194 19.32 29.60 -34.64
C VAL A 194 20.10 29.56 -35.95
N THR A 195 21.13 28.73 -36.01
CA THR A 195 21.93 28.52 -37.23
C THR A 195 21.36 27.38 -38.04
N SER A 196 21.18 26.20 -37.44
CA SER A 196 20.73 24.96 -38.12
C SER A 196 19.73 24.12 -37.30
N GLY A 197 19.16 24.67 -36.23
CA GLY A 197 18.17 23.96 -35.40
C GLY A 197 16.79 23.89 -36.06
N ASP A 198 16.23 22.69 -36.21
CA ASP A 198 14.93 22.44 -36.83
C ASP A 198 13.81 22.16 -35.81
N TYR A 199 12.57 22.38 -36.22
CA TYR A 199 11.35 21.94 -35.51
C TYR A 199 11.18 22.48 -34.08
N ASN A 200 11.67 23.69 -33.80
CA ASN A 200 11.50 24.34 -32.51
C ASN A 200 10.23 25.20 -32.47
N VAL A 201 9.54 25.20 -31.33
CA VAL A 201 8.40 26.08 -31.02
C VAL A 201 8.81 27.02 -29.90
N ALA A 202 8.82 28.32 -30.15
CA ALA A 202 9.14 29.38 -29.20
C ALA A 202 8.01 30.43 -29.21
N ILE A 203 7.21 30.45 -28.15
CA ILE A 203 6.06 31.36 -28.01
C ILE A 203 6.21 32.15 -26.72
N GLY A 204 6.45 33.46 -26.83
CA GLY A 204 6.54 34.36 -25.69
C GLY A 204 7.60 35.44 -25.86
N TYR A 205 7.38 36.57 -25.20
CA TYR A 205 8.33 37.69 -25.21
C TYR A 205 9.65 37.30 -24.52
N ASN A 206 10.79 37.54 -25.17
CA ASN A 206 12.14 37.12 -24.76
C ASN A 206 12.31 35.59 -24.58
N SER A 207 11.44 34.75 -25.14
CA SER A 207 11.66 33.30 -25.14
C SER A 207 12.80 32.91 -26.08
N VAL A 208 13.57 31.87 -25.72
CA VAL A 208 14.58 31.20 -26.58
C VAL A 208 15.48 32.17 -27.36
N ILE A 209 16.21 33.03 -26.65
CA ILE A 209 17.15 33.99 -27.28
C ILE A 209 18.56 33.43 -27.45
N GLY A 210 18.89 32.30 -26.80
CA GLY A 210 20.22 31.69 -26.81
C GLY A 210 20.44 30.56 -27.81
N LEU A 211 19.36 29.99 -28.37
CA LEU A 211 19.42 28.71 -29.10
C LEU A 211 20.13 28.86 -30.46
N THR A 212 21.14 28.02 -30.72
CA THR A 212 21.93 27.96 -31.96
C THR A 212 21.60 26.73 -32.79
N GLU A 213 21.82 25.51 -32.25
CA GLU A 213 21.78 24.25 -33.02
C GLU A 213 20.73 23.25 -32.53
N GLY A 214 20.13 23.45 -31.36
CA GLY A 214 19.20 22.48 -30.78
C GLY A 214 17.90 22.32 -31.58
N VAL A 215 17.34 21.10 -31.54
CA VAL A 215 16.15 20.72 -32.33
C VAL A 215 14.99 20.27 -31.44
N GLU A 216 13.77 20.30 -31.99
CA GLU A 216 12.58 19.69 -31.38
C GLU A 216 12.24 20.22 -29.96
N ASN A 217 12.56 21.49 -29.67
CA ASN A 217 12.20 22.12 -28.40
C ASN A 217 10.79 22.74 -28.45
N THR A 218 10.01 22.60 -27.37
CA THR A 218 8.73 23.28 -27.17
C THR A 218 8.84 24.24 -25.99
N VAL A 219 8.86 25.55 -26.28
CA VAL A 219 9.06 26.62 -25.30
C VAL A 219 7.93 27.63 -25.37
N ILE A 220 7.18 27.78 -24.28
CA ILE A 220 5.99 28.63 -24.21
C ILE A 220 6.02 29.44 -22.90
N GLY A 221 6.20 30.76 -22.98
CA GLY A 221 6.14 31.67 -21.83
C GLY A 221 7.07 32.88 -21.95
N TYR A 222 6.81 33.92 -21.14
CA TYR A 222 7.70 35.08 -21.02
C TYR A 222 9.08 34.65 -20.51
N SER A 223 10.14 34.97 -21.25
CA SER A 223 11.53 34.58 -20.93
C SER A 223 11.74 33.08 -20.66
N ALA A 224 10.85 32.21 -21.13
CA ALA A 224 11.00 30.77 -21.00
C ALA A 224 12.16 30.28 -21.86
N GLY A 225 12.96 29.36 -21.33
CA GLY A 225 14.11 28.78 -22.02
C GLY A 225 15.13 29.80 -22.53
N SER A 226 15.17 31.03 -22.01
CA SER A 226 16.02 32.10 -22.57
C SER A 226 17.51 31.77 -22.61
N SER A 227 17.94 30.82 -21.78
CA SER A 227 19.33 30.41 -21.61
C SER A 227 19.68 29.10 -22.32
N ILE A 228 18.75 28.47 -23.05
CA ILE A 228 19.06 27.27 -23.84
C ILE A 228 19.93 27.66 -25.04
N SER A 229 21.05 26.97 -25.23
CA SER A 229 22.05 27.21 -26.29
C SER A 229 21.99 26.16 -27.40
N ASP A 230 22.04 24.89 -27.06
CA ASP A 230 22.26 23.76 -28.00
C ASP A 230 21.41 22.52 -27.65
N GLY A 231 20.63 22.60 -26.57
CA GLY A 231 19.83 21.51 -26.06
C GLY A 231 18.65 21.18 -26.99
N SER A 232 18.32 19.90 -27.08
CA SER A 232 17.26 19.36 -27.93
C SER A 232 16.21 18.62 -27.12
N ASN A 233 15.00 18.47 -27.69
CA ASN A 233 13.89 17.72 -27.10
C ASN A 233 13.43 18.24 -25.73
N ASN A 234 13.51 19.56 -25.48
CA ASN A 234 13.09 20.15 -24.22
C ASN A 234 11.68 20.72 -24.28
N ILE A 235 10.91 20.54 -23.21
CA ILE A 235 9.59 21.15 -23.00
C ILE A 235 9.69 22.16 -21.86
N PHE A 236 9.61 23.45 -22.17
CA PHE A 236 9.61 24.54 -21.19
C PHE A 236 8.31 25.33 -21.28
N VAL A 237 7.41 25.17 -20.32
CA VAL A 237 6.10 25.82 -20.33
C VAL A 237 5.89 26.64 -19.06
N GLY A 238 5.62 27.94 -19.21
CA GLY A 238 5.38 28.89 -18.14
C GLY A 238 6.37 30.06 -18.14
N SER A 239 5.97 31.19 -17.56
CA SER A 239 6.81 32.39 -17.48
C SER A 239 8.07 32.08 -16.67
N GLU A 240 9.24 32.34 -17.26
CA GLU A 240 10.56 32.08 -16.69
C GLU A 240 10.83 30.58 -16.41
N SER A 241 10.11 29.67 -17.09
CA SER A 241 10.41 28.23 -17.03
C SER A 241 11.73 27.93 -17.75
N GLY A 242 12.61 27.17 -17.09
CA GLY A 242 13.96 26.89 -17.60
C GLY A 242 14.87 28.14 -17.64
N LYS A 243 14.48 29.24 -16.99
CA LYS A 243 15.27 30.48 -16.95
C LYS A 243 16.35 30.38 -15.86
N GLY A 244 17.49 29.78 -16.20
CA GLY A 244 18.62 29.61 -15.29
C GLY A 244 19.95 29.43 -16.05
N SER A 245 21.08 29.53 -15.34
CA SER A 245 22.41 29.38 -15.95
C SER A 245 22.63 27.92 -16.38
N PHE A 246 22.43 27.61 -17.66
CA PHE A 246 23.06 26.45 -18.29
C PHE A 246 24.53 26.81 -18.51
N PRO A 247 25.50 26.25 -17.75
CA PRO A 247 26.91 26.44 -18.08
C PRO A 247 27.22 25.68 -19.38
N SER A 248 27.30 26.44 -20.49
CA SER A 248 27.97 26.12 -21.76
C SER A 248 27.61 24.84 -22.54
N GLN A 249 26.74 23.95 -22.06
CA GLN A 249 26.08 22.87 -22.83
C GLN A 249 24.69 22.66 -22.22
N SER A 250 23.65 22.92 -23.01
CA SER A 250 22.26 22.81 -22.58
C SER A 250 21.81 21.37 -22.63
N GLY A 251 21.21 20.89 -21.53
CA GLY A 251 20.75 19.51 -21.45
C GLY A 251 19.62 19.19 -22.42
N ASN A 252 19.48 17.89 -22.71
CA ASN A 252 18.47 17.34 -23.62
C ASN A 252 17.32 16.67 -22.86
N ASN A 253 16.18 16.48 -23.52
CA ASN A 253 15.07 15.64 -23.02
C ASN A 253 14.51 16.11 -21.67
N ASN A 254 14.43 17.42 -21.43
CA ASN A 254 13.89 17.95 -20.17
C ASN A 254 12.42 18.32 -20.28
N ILE A 255 11.68 18.16 -19.19
CA ILE A 255 10.30 18.60 -19.05
C ILE A 255 10.23 19.56 -17.84
N VAL A 256 10.06 20.85 -18.10
CA VAL A 256 9.97 21.90 -17.09
C VAL A 256 8.69 22.72 -17.29
N ILE A 257 7.74 22.59 -16.37
CA ILE A 257 6.41 23.22 -16.48
C ILE A 257 6.08 23.99 -15.20
N GLY A 258 6.02 25.32 -15.26
CA GLY A 258 5.71 26.18 -14.11
C GLY A 258 6.23 27.61 -14.26
N ASN A 259 5.95 28.45 -13.26
CA ASN A 259 6.40 29.84 -13.22
C ASN A 259 7.69 29.97 -12.40
N ASN A 260 8.72 30.61 -12.98
CA ASN A 260 9.99 30.88 -12.31
C ASN A 260 10.64 29.60 -11.74
N ILE A 261 10.77 28.58 -12.60
CA ILE A 261 11.33 27.28 -12.24
C ILE A 261 12.47 26.89 -13.18
N SER A 262 13.43 26.11 -12.68
CA SER A 262 14.63 25.68 -13.41
C SER A 262 14.65 24.16 -13.64
N VAL A 263 15.50 23.70 -14.56
CA VAL A 263 15.70 22.28 -14.89
C VAL A 263 16.20 21.45 -13.70
N ASN A 264 16.90 22.07 -12.73
CA ASN A 264 17.34 21.43 -11.48
C ASN A 264 17.67 22.50 -10.40
N PRO A 265 17.29 22.33 -9.11
CA PRO A 265 17.78 23.14 -7.99
C PRO A 265 19.18 22.73 -7.44
N SER A 266 19.72 21.58 -7.83
CA SER A 266 21.00 21.04 -7.32
C SER A 266 22.18 21.28 -8.26
N THR A 267 23.25 21.85 -7.72
CA THR A 267 24.49 22.18 -8.43
C THR A 267 25.31 20.91 -8.71
N GLY A 268 25.48 20.52 -9.99
CA GLY A 268 26.55 19.60 -10.39
C GLY A 268 26.19 18.36 -11.21
N LEU A 269 24.94 18.21 -11.69
CA LEU A 269 24.53 17.08 -12.53
C LEU A 269 24.34 17.48 -14.00
N ASP A 270 24.44 16.49 -14.89
CA ASP A 270 23.99 16.56 -16.29
C ASP A 270 22.60 17.23 -16.33
N LEU A 271 22.45 18.25 -17.17
CA LEU A 271 21.21 19.00 -17.30
C LEU A 271 20.18 18.28 -18.17
N SER A 272 20.45 17.04 -18.59
CA SER A 272 19.57 16.23 -19.44
C SER A 272 18.66 15.30 -18.63
N ASN A 273 17.56 14.89 -19.26
CA ASN A 273 16.60 13.91 -18.74
C ASN A 273 15.99 14.33 -17.39
N ARG A 274 15.69 15.62 -17.20
CA ARG A 274 15.11 16.15 -15.97
C ARG A 274 13.61 16.39 -16.10
N LEU A 275 12.88 16.08 -15.04
CA LEU A 275 11.48 16.43 -14.85
C LEU A 275 11.38 17.46 -13.72
N ASN A 276 10.75 18.61 -13.98
CA ASN A 276 10.31 19.56 -12.95
C ASN A 276 8.93 20.15 -13.33
N ILE A 277 7.89 19.76 -12.61
CA ILE A 277 6.55 20.36 -12.78
C ILE A 277 6.15 21.07 -11.49
N GLY A 278 6.06 22.40 -11.57
CA GLY A 278 5.56 23.28 -10.52
C GLY A 278 6.39 23.28 -9.24
N ASN A 279 7.66 22.85 -9.29
CA ASN A 279 8.46 22.54 -8.10
C ASN A 279 7.79 21.51 -7.16
N LEU A 280 6.83 20.75 -7.68
CA LEU A 280 6.11 19.72 -6.95
C LEU A 280 6.57 18.34 -7.39
N LEU A 281 6.67 18.13 -8.70
CA LEU A 281 7.11 16.86 -9.28
C LEU A 281 8.53 17.01 -9.80
N TYR A 282 9.47 16.25 -9.26
CA TYR A 282 10.88 16.25 -9.68
C TYR A 282 11.33 14.87 -10.10
N GLY A 283 12.25 14.73 -11.05
CA GLY A 283 12.74 13.40 -11.40
C GLY A 283 13.90 13.36 -12.37
N ASP A 284 14.50 12.17 -12.44
CA ASP A 284 15.48 11.78 -13.45
C ASP A 284 14.81 10.77 -14.39
N LEU A 285 14.44 11.25 -15.57
CA LEU A 285 13.78 10.50 -16.62
C LEU A 285 14.66 9.37 -17.18
N SER A 286 15.99 9.47 -17.07
CA SER A 286 16.90 8.39 -17.50
C SER A 286 16.82 7.15 -16.60
N SER A 287 16.47 7.38 -15.33
CA SER A 287 16.29 6.31 -14.34
C SER A 287 14.84 5.83 -14.22
N GLY A 288 13.89 6.52 -14.88
CA GLY A 288 12.46 6.26 -14.73
C GLY A 288 11.89 6.65 -13.35
N LYS A 289 12.59 7.51 -12.59
CA LYS A 289 12.24 7.86 -11.22
C LYS A 289 11.75 9.30 -11.10
N PHE A 290 10.77 9.51 -10.23
CA PHE A 290 10.29 10.83 -9.84
C PHE A 290 9.94 10.88 -8.35
N SER A 291 9.86 12.09 -7.80
CA SER A 291 9.54 12.44 -6.43
C SER A 291 8.43 13.50 -6.43
N VAL A 292 7.57 13.49 -5.40
CA VAL A 292 6.52 14.49 -5.18
C VAL A 292 6.83 15.27 -3.91
N GLY A 293 6.72 16.60 -3.94
CA GLY A 293 6.77 17.47 -2.76
C GLY A 293 8.15 17.78 -2.19
N ASN A 294 9.23 17.16 -2.68
CA ASN A 294 10.59 17.44 -2.22
C ASN A 294 11.37 18.27 -3.25
N SER A 295 11.65 19.54 -2.93
CA SER A 295 12.51 20.44 -3.73
C SER A 295 14.01 20.32 -3.39
N GLY A 296 14.38 19.36 -2.53
CA GLY A 296 15.74 19.13 -2.04
C GLY A 296 16.63 18.28 -2.96
N SER A 297 17.94 18.42 -2.77
CA SER A 297 19.05 17.91 -3.61
C SER A 297 19.31 16.40 -3.56
N THR A 298 18.48 15.62 -2.88
CA THR A 298 18.60 14.16 -2.86
C THR A 298 17.32 13.55 -3.37
N LEU A 299 17.36 13.07 -4.62
CA LEU A 299 16.36 12.14 -5.15
C LEU A 299 16.48 10.85 -4.32
N SER A 300 15.79 10.80 -3.20
CA SER A 300 15.60 9.58 -2.45
C SER A 300 14.69 8.66 -3.27
N ASN A 301 14.94 7.35 -3.27
CA ASN A 301 14.11 6.34 -3.96
C ASN A 301 12.69 6.19 -3.33
N THR A 302 12.24 7.25 -2.67
CA THR A 302 11.23 7.21 -1.64
C THR A 302 10.09 8.11 -2.07
N PHE A 303 8.92 7.51 -2.28
CA PHE A 303 7.70 8.23 -2.58
C PHE A 303 7.23 8.95 -1.31
N ASN A 304 7.74 10.16 -1.09
CA ASN A 304 7.31 11.01 0.02
C ASN A 304 5.93 11.59 -0.28
N VAL A 305 4.92 11.21 0.50
CA VAL A 305 3.58 11.81 0.46
C VAL A 305 3.44 12.76 1.63
N GLY A 306 3.32 14.06 1.35
CA GLY A 306 3.05 15.08 2.38
C GLY A 306 4.29 15.82 2.90
N SER A 307 4.04 16.88 3.67
CA SER A 307 5.08 17.66 4.33
C SER A 307 5.56 16.93 5.59
N GLY A 308 6.62 16.13 5.47
CA GLY A 308 7.28 15.52 6.64
C GLY A 308 7.40 14.00 6.64
N ASP A 309 7.67 13.37 5.49
CA ASP A 309 8.03 11.94 5.42
C ASP A 309 7.03 10.98 6.09
N GLU A 310 5.73 11.32 6.04
CA GLU A 310 4.64 10.58 6.68
C GLU A 310 4.42 9.20 6.04
N PHE A 311 4.91 8.99 4.82
CA PHE A 311 4.87 7.72 4.10
C PHE A 311 6.12 7.57 3.23
N GLN A 312 6.81 6.43 3.34
CA GLN A 312 8.03 6.14 2.59
C GLN A 312 8.11 4.68 2.14
N VAL A 313 8.52 4.46 0.89
CA VAL A 313 8.83 3.12 0.35
C VAL A 313 10.31 3.03 -0.05
N SER A 314 10.91 1.86 0.11
CA SER A 314 12.29 1.58 -0.29
C SER A 314 12.42 1.48 -1.82
N SER A 315 13.66 1.33 -2.31
CA SER A 315 13.93 1.04 -3.71
C SER A 315 13.39 -0.31 -4.21
N THR A 316 13.08 -1.24 -3.30
CA THR A 316 12.47 -2.54 -3.61
C THR A 316 10.94 -2.47 -3.59
N GLY A 317 10.36 -1.36 -3.14
CA GLY A 317 8.91 -1.15 -3.03
C GLY A 317 8.34 -1.41 -1.64
N ASP A 318 9.18 -1.76 -0.66
CA ASP A 318 8.75 -2.07 0.70
C ASP A 318 8.45 -0.80 1.47
N LEU A 319 7.41 -0.81 2.30
CA LEU A 319 7.08 0.30 3.17
C LEU A 319 8.16 0.47 4.26
N VAL A 320 8.91 1.56 4.28
CA VAL A 320 9.98 1.77 5.28
C VAL A 320 9.64 2.80 6.35
N ARG A 321 8.59 3.62 6.15
CA ARG A 321 8.18 4.62 7.13
C ARG A 321 6.69 4.95 7.04
N ILE A 322 6.03 5.07 8.19
CA ILE A 322 4.71 5.69 8.35
C ILE A 322 4.77 6.66 9.54
N ASN A 323 4.24 7.89 9.40
CA ASN A 323 4.14 8.87 10.49
C ASN A 323 5.47 9.10 11.24
N ASP A 324 6.58 9.20 10.50
CA ASP A 324 7.93 9.33 11.05
C ASP A 324 8.47 8.12 11.86
N VAL A 325 7.78 6.99 11.83
CA VAL A 325 8.23 5.72 12.43
C VAL A 325 8.85 4.84 11.34
N GLY A 326 10.11 4.46 11.53
CA GLY A 326 10.81 3.55 10.60
C GLY A 326 10.44 2.09 10.86
N TYR A 327 10.28 1.32 9.77
CA TYR A 327 9.98 -0.11 9.83
C TYR A 327 11.04 -0.93 9.09
N THR A 328 11.53 -1.98 9.74
CA THR A 328 12.33 -3.04 9.10
C THR A 328 11.46 -4.29 9.00
N TRP A 329 11.22 -4.77 7.78
CA TRP A 329 10.40 -5.96 7.53
C TRP A 329 11.26 -7.24 7.55
N PRO A 330 10.67 -8.38 7.95
CA PRO A 330 11.28 -9.69 7.73
C PRO A 330 11.44 -9.96 6.22
N ASP A 331 12.50 -10.70 5.86
CA ASP A 331 12.76 -11.07 4.47
C ASP A 331 11.76 -12.13 3.93
N ASP A 332 11.13 -12.88 4.83
CA ASP A 332 10.22 -14.00 4.53
C ASP A 332 8.80 -13.77 5.09
N ASP A 333 7.81 -14.44 4.50
CA ASP A 333 6.44 -14.49 5.04
C ASP A 333 6.37 -15.37 6.29
N GLY A 334 5.37 -15.13 7.14
CA GLY A 334 5.17 -15.87 8.37
C GLY A 334 4.51 -17.23 8.15
N ASP A 335 4.81 -18.19 9.01
CA ASP A 335 4.05 -19.45 9.06
C ASP A 335 2.65 -19.23 9.67
N ALA A 336 1.74 -20.19 9.46
CA ALA A 336 0.34 -20.11 9.89
C ALA A 336 0.11 -19.89 11.41
N ASN A 337 1.13 -20.10 12.24
CA ASN A 337 1.07 -19.95 13.70
C ASN A 337 1.92 -18.77 14.21
N GLN A 338 2.37 -17.90 13.31
CA GLN A 338 3.11 -16.70 13.66
C GLN A 338 2.26 -15.44 13.48
N VAL A 339 2.58 -14.43 14.26
CA VAL A 339 2.04 -13.07 14.13
C VAL A 339 3.18 -12.10 13.91
N LEU A 340 2.98 -11.13 13.03
CA LEU A 340 3.96 -10.07 12.82
C LEU A 340 3.88 -9.12 14.00
N GLN A 341 4.95 -9.02 14.77
CA GLN A 341 5.03 -8.18 15.96
C GLN A 341 6.14 -7.16 15.85
N THR A 342 5.96 -6.03 16.54
CA THR A 342 7.00 -5.02 16.68
C THR A 342 7.70 -5.15 18.02
N ASP A 343 9.03 -4.97 18.02
CA ASP A 343 9.84 -4.87 19.23
C ASP A 343 9.76 -3.49 19.92
N GLY A 344 8.95 -2.57 19.40
CA GLY A 344 8.82 -1.20 19.89
C GLY A 344 9.94 -0.26 19.45
N SER A 345 10.94 -0.75 18.72
CA SER A 345 12.03 0.03 18.11
C SER A 345 11.88 0.22 16.60
N GLY A 346 10.81 -0.32 16.02
CA GLY A 346 10.51 -0.27 14.58
C GLY A 346 10.91 -1.54 13.82
N ASN A 347 11.54 -2.52 14.47
CA ASN A 347 11.72 -3.83 13.82
C ASN A 347 10.42 -4.62 13.89
N LEU A 348 10.07 -5.26 12.78
CA LEU A 348 8.97 -6.20 12.69
C LEU A 348 9.55 -7.61 12.55
N ASP A 349 9.04 -8.57 13.31
CA ASP A 349 9.46 -9.98 13.24
C ASP A 349 8.27 -10.92 13.41
N TRP A 350 8.37 -12.14 12.86
CA TRP A 350 7.34 -13.16 12.96
C TRP A 350 7.50 -13.97 14.24
N GLU A 351 6.63 -13.75 15.22
CA GLU A 351 6.69 -14.44 16.51
C GLU A 351 5.64 -15.55 16.61
N THR A 352 6.05 -16.73 17.12
CA THR A 352 5.15 -17.89 17.29
C THR A 352 4.22 -17.66 18.48
N VAL A 353 2.92 -17.84 18.29
CA VAL A 353 1.95 -17.80 19.39
C VAL A 353 2.02 -19.11 20.17
N VAL A 354 2.55 -19.10 21.40
CA VAL A 354 2.69 -20.31 22.25
C VAL A 354 1.80 -20.20 23.49
N THR A 355 0.95 -21.21 23.73
CA THR A 355 0.33 -21.43 25.04
C THR A 355 1.32 -22.14 25.97
N ASP A 356 1.54 -21.63 27.19
CA ASP A 356 2.43 -22.28 28.17
C ASP A 356 1.62 -23.17 29.13
N VAL A 357 1.98 -24.46 29.23
CA VAL A 357 1.31 -25.45 30.09
C VAL A 357 2.27 -25.97 31.15
N GLN A 358 1.97 -25.69 32.41
CA GLN A 358 2.78 -26.09 33.56
C GLN A 358 1.99 -27.05 34.46
N VAL A 359 2.59 -28.19 34.80
CA VAL A 359 1.97 -29.25 35.63
C VAL A 359 2.71 -29.37 36.96
N PHE A 360 1.97 -29.25 38.05
CA PHE A 360 2.48 -29.29 39.41
C PHE A 360 1.97 -30.52 40.15
N THR A 361 2.89 -31.40 40.54
CA THR A 361 2.61 -32.62 41.32
C THR A 361 3.24 -32.58 42.72
N GLY A 362 3.88 -31.47 43.08
CA GLY A 362 4.58 -31.27 44.36
C GLY A 362 3.82 -30.38 45.34
N THR A 363 4.34 -30.28 46.56
CA THR A 363 3.67 -29.61 47.70
C THR A 363 4.26 -28.22 48.04
N THR A 364 5.28 -27.74 47.31
CA THR A 364 5.99 -26.49 47.66
C THR A 364 6.35 -25.63 46.45
N THR A 365 5.82 -25.93 45.26
CA THR A 365 6.24 -25.27 44.02
C THR A 365 5.46 -23.97 43.77
N LEU A 366 6.18 -22.88 43.52
CA LEU A 366 5.59 -21.61 43.11
C LEU A 366 5.45 -21.57 41.57
N TRP A 367 4.27 -21.21 41.09
CA TRP A 367 4.04 -20.77 39.73
C TRP A 367 4.44 -19.30 39.61
N ALA A 368 5.39 -18.99 38.73
CA ALA A 368 5.76 -17.62 38.39
C ALA A 368 4.98 -17.19 37.15
N LYS A 369 4.28 -16.06 37.23
CA LYS A 369 3.47 -15.56 36.11
C LYS A 369 4.37 -15.19 34.93
N PRO A 370 4.17 -15.80 33.74
CA PRO A 370 4.89 -15.41 32.54
C PRO A 370 4.62 -13.94 32.14
N THR A 371 5.65 -13.25 31.66
CA THR A 371 5.52 -11.90 31.10
C THR A 371 4.59 -11.94 29.88
N GLY A 372 3.65 -11.00 29.78
CA GLY A 372 2.70 -10.94 28.67
C GLY A 372 1.47 -11.83 28.83
N ALA A 373 1.34 -12.58 29.93
CA ALA A 373 0.13 -13.36 30.19
C ALA A 373 -1.13 -12.47 30.23
N VAL A 374 -2.15 -12.85 29.45
CA VAL A 374 -3.46 -12.17 29.38
C VAL A 374 -4.53 -12.98 30.11
N SER A 375 -4.51 -14.30 29.95
CA SER A 375 -5.45 -15.21 30.61
C SER A 375 -4.76 -16.47 31.12
N VAL A 376 -5.25 -17.00 32.24
CA VAL A 376 -4.69 -18.20 32.87
C VAL A 376 -5.82 -19.14 33.25
N THR A 377 -5.83 -20.36 32.72
CA THR A 377 -6.75 -21.42 33.16
C THR A 377 -6.05 -22.34 34.13
N VAL A 378 -6.68 -22.59 35.27
CA VAL A 378 -6.14 -23.46 36.32
C VAL A 378 -7.07 -24.63 36.56
N ILE A 379 -6.52 -25.84 36.61
CA ILE A 379 -7.22 -27.08 36.96
C ILE A 379 -6.59 -27.64 38.23
N CYS A 380 -7.41 -27.85 39.27
CA CYS A 380 -7.00 -28.48 40.52
C CYS A 380 -7.75 -29.80 40.70
N ILE A 381 -7.03 -30.88 40.98
CA ILE A 381 -7.58 -32.19 41.34
C ILE A 381 -7.07 -32.56 42.73
N GLY A 382 -7.96 -32.81 43.70
CA GLY A 382 -7.58 -33.20 45.07
C GLY A 382 -6.96 -34.60 45.13
N GLY A 383 -6.26 -34.93 46.22
CA GLY A 383 -5.78 -36.29 46.46
C GLY A 383 -6.94 -37.27 46.68
N GLY A 384 -6.82 -38.51 46.22
CA GLY A 384 -7.79 -39.56 46.50
C GLY A 384 -7.66 -40.07 47.94
N GLY A 385 -8.74 -40.57 48.52
CA GLY A 385 -8.73 -41.28 49.80
C GLY A 385 -8.19 -42.70 49.66
N GLY A 386 -7.56 -43.20 50.72
CA GLY A 386 -7.15 -44.60 50.80
C GLY A 386 -8.33 -45.52 51.08
N GLY A 387 -8.27 -46.76 50.62
CA GLY A 387 -9.27 -47.78 50.97
C GLY A 387 -9.14 -48.23 52.42
N GLY A 388 -10.22 -48.71 53.01
CA GLY A 388 -10.19 -49.39 54.31
C GLY A 388 -9.54 -50.78 54.19
N SER A 389 -9.00 -51.29 55.29
CA SER A 389 -8.59 -52.70 55.37
C SER A 389 -9.76 -53.61 55.73
N GLY A 390 -9.67 -54.89 55.38
CA GLY A 390 -10.70 -55.87 55.78
C GLY A 390 -10.70 -56.16 57.28
N GLY A 391 -11.81 -56.71 57.78
CA GLY A 391 -11.91 -57.21 59.16
C GLY A 391 -11.44 -58.66 59.32
N VAL A 392 -11.20 -59.08 60.57
CA VAL A 392 -10.81 -60.45 60.95
C VAL A 392 -11.60 -60.92 62.17
N THR A 393 -12.79 -61.52 61.96
CA THR A 393 -13.50 -62.45 62.88
C THR A 393 -14.97 -62.70 62.47
N GLY A 394 -15.33 -63.91 62.04
CA GLY A 394 -16.73 -64.26 61.74
C GLY A 394 -17.29 -63.58 60.49
N ASP A 395 -18.62 -63.42 60.42
CA ASP A 395 -19.31 -62.72 59.32
C ASP A 395 -18.85 -61.25 59.27
N MET A 396 -17.99 -60.93 58.31
CA MET A 396 -17.28 -59.64 58.26
C MET A 396 -17.22 -59.13 56.83
N SER A 397 -17.39 -57.82 56.66
CA SER A 397 -17.14 -57.16 55.40
C SER A 397 -15.63 -57.02 55.12
N GLY A 398 -15.27 -56.88 53.85
CA GLY A 398 -14.00 -56.27 53.48
C GLY A 398 -13.96 -54.79 53.90
N GLY A 399 -12.83 -54.15 53.67
CA GLY A 399 -12.71 -52.70 53.77
C GLY A 399 -13.42 -52.05 52.61
N SER A 400 -14.00 -50.87 52.82
CA SER A 400 -14.65 -50.12 51.75
C SER A 400 -13.62 -49.34 50.92
N GLY A 401 -14.01 -48.93 49.72
CA GLY A 401 -13.15 -48.16 48.83
C GLY A 401 -12.99 -46.71 49.27
N GLY A 402 -11.84 -46.10 48.95
CA GLY A 402 -11.60 -44.67 49.15
C GLY A 402 -12.31 -43.81 48.08
N GLY A 403 -12.78 -42.63 48.46
CA GLY A 403 -13.34 -41.66 47.52
C GLY A 403 -12.24 -40.96 46.71
N ALA A 404 -12.53 -40.57 45.47
CA ALA A 404 -11.62 -39.78 44.68
C ALA A 404 -11.61 -38.29 45.09
N GLY A 405 -10.54 -37.57 44.75
CA GLY A 405 -10.47 -36.12 44.87
C GLY A 405 -11.44 -35.40 43.93
N GLY A 406 -11.92 -34.24 44.36
CA GLY A 406 -12.76 -33.38 43.53
C GLY A 406 -11.96 -32.70 42.41
N MET A 407 -12.68 -32.10 41.46
CA MET A 407 -12.10 -31.25 40.41
C MET A 407 -12.65 -29.83 40.48
N SER A 408 -11.73 -28.87 40.42
CA SER A 408 -12.06 -27.46 40.20
C SER A 408 -11.29 -26.95 38.99
N GLU A 409 -11.97 -26.18 38.15
CA GLU A 409 -11.37 -25.52 36.98
C GLU A 409 -11.93 -24.11 36.88
N MET A 410 -11.06 -23.14 36.61
CA MET A 410 -11.46 -21.76 36.39
C MET A 410 -10.43 -21.03 35.52
N THR A 411 -10.93 -20.13 34.67
CA THR A 411 -10.11 -19.19 33.89
C THR A 411 -10.11 -17.82 34.56
N PHE A 412 -8.92 -17.28 34.75
CA PHE A 412 -8.67 -15.98 35.36
C PHE A 412 -8.15 -15.00 34.32
N ASN A 413 -8.47 -13.72 34.50
CA ASN A 413 -7.69 -12.65 33.88
C ASN A 413 -6.33 -12.61 34.59
N ALA A 414 -5.23 -12.65 33.82
CA ALA A 414 -3.89 -12.71 34.37
C ALA A 414 -3.57 -11.50 35.26
N ALA A 415 -4.19 -10.34 35.02
CA ALA A 415 -4.01 -9.14 35.85
C ALA A 415 -4.48 -9.31 37.31
N ASN A 416 -5.38 -10.27 37.57
CA ASN A 416 -5.94 -10.50 38.91
C ASN A 416 -5.16 -11.54 39.74
N LEU A 417 -4.14 -12.17 39.15
CA LEU A 417 -3.28 -13.13 39.85
C LEU A 417 -2.04 -12.43 40.40
N ASP A 418 -1.45 -12.96 41.47
CA ASP A 418 -0.15 -12.48 41.95
C ASP A 418 0.99 -12.91 41.00
N ALA A 419 2.15 -12.27 41.12
CA ALA A 419 3.32 -12.59 40.31
C ALA A 419 3.89 -14.00 40.60
N ASN A 420 3.75 -14.45 41.85
CA ASN A 420 4.12 -15.81 42.27
C ASN A 420 2.98 -16.41 43.07
N VAL A 421 2.43 -17.54 42.63
CA VAL A 421 1.30 -18.21 43.27
C VAL A 421 1.69 -19.63 43.64
N LEU A 422 1.40 -20.07 44.87
CA LEU A 422 1.66 -21.44 45.29
C LEU A 422 0.73 -22.42 44.57
N ALA A 423 1.30 -23.33 43.78
CA ALA A 423 0.59 -24.44 43.16
C ALA A 423 0.84 -25.71 43.99
N TYR A 424 -0.12 -26.09 44.81
CA TYR A 424 -0.03 -27.20 45.76
C TYR A 424 -0.86 -28.40 45.27
N ALA A 425 -0.18 -29.51 44.99
CA ALA A 425 -0.83 -30.80 44.75
C ALA A 425 -1.02 -31.57 46.06
N GLY A 426 -2.26 -31.92 46.39
CA GLY A 426 -2.61 -32.69 47.58
C GLY A 426 -2.07 -34.10 47.54
N ALA A 427 -1.52 -34.57 48.66
CA ALA A 427 -1.18 -35.98 48.86
C ALA A 427 -2.44 -36.85 48.89
N GLY A 428 -2.34 -38.06 48.34
CA GLY A 428 -3.33 -39.11 48.49
C GLY A 428 -3.36 -39.67 49.92
N GLY A 429 -4.49 -40.23 50.31
CA GLY A 429 -4.69 -40.88 51.58
C GLY A 429 -4.05 -42.27 51.61
N THR A 430 -3.42 -42.63 52.72
CA THR A 430 -2.84 -43.95 52.91
C THR A 430 -3.92 -45.02 53.06
N GLY A 431 -3.72 -46.20 52.51
CA GLY A 431 -4.59 -47.35 52.74
C GLY A 431 -4.64 -47.76 54.21
N GLY A 432 -5.78 -48.28 54.65
CA GLY A 432 -5.94 -48.83 55.99
C GLY A 432 -4.97 -49.98 56.22
N ALA A 433 -4.25 -49.97 57.34
CA ALA A 433 -3.30 -51.03 57.67
C ALA A 433 -4.03 -52.35 57.95
N ALA A 434 -3.54 -53.46 57.38
CA ALA A 434 -4.07 -54.79 57.61
C ALA A 434 -4.10 -55.16 59.10
N VAL A 435 -5.12 -55.92 59.51
CA VAL A 435 -5.30 -56.36 60.90
C VAL A 435 -5.29 -57.89 60.99
N SER A 436 -4.96 -58.42 62.16
CA SER A 436 -4.95 -59.86 62.45
C SER A 436 -6.07 -60.29 63.41
N SER A 437 -6.89 -59.34 63.86
CA SER A 437 -8.04 -59.55 64.72
C SER A 437 -8.94 -58.31 64.76
N GLY A 438 -10.26 -58.50 64.80
CA GLY A 438 -11.25 -57.43 64.98
C GLY A 438 -11.58 -56.67 63.69
N ASP A 439 -12.20 -55.51 63.85
CA ASP A 439 -12.56 -54.64 62.73
C ASP A 439 -11.33 -54.10 62.00
N GLY A 440 -11.49 -53.87 60.70
CA GLY A 440 -10.48 -53.24 59.86
C GLY A 440 -10.18 -51.81 60.30
N LYS A 441 -9.06 -51.28 59.80
CA LYS A 441 -8.69 -49.87 59.90
C LYS A 441 -9.19 -49.08 58.69
N ASP A 442 -9.70 -47.90 58.96
CA ASP A 442 -10.08 -46.91 57.95
C ASP A 442 -8.85 -46.47 57.15
N GLY A 443 -9.08 -46.14 55.88
CA GLY A 443 -8.11 -45.44 55.05
C GLY A 443 -8.00 -43.97 55.45
N GLY A 444 -6.85 -43.37 55.13
CA GLY A 444 -6.62 -41.94 55.30
C GLY A 444 -7.38 -41.13 54.25
N ASN A 445 -7.76 -39.91 54.61
CA ASN A 445 -8.33 -38.96 53.67
C ASN A 445 -7.23 -38.41 52.73
N GLY A 446 -7.59 -38.21 51.48
CA GLY A 446 -6.79 -37.41 50.56
C GLY A 446 -6.81 -35.93 50.98
N THR A 447 -5.72 -35.22 50.70
CA THR A 447 -5.62 -33.79 51.00
C THR A 447 -6.00 -32.93 49.79
N LYS A 448 -6.33 -31.66 50.05
CA LYS A 448 -6.74 -30.71 49.02
C LYS A 448 -5.57 -30.32 48.09
N SER A 449 -5.89 -30.07 46.82
CA SER A 449 -5.01 -29.35 45.89
C SER A 449 -5.51 -27.93 45.71
N PHE A 450 -4.61 -26.96 45.57
CA PHE A 450 -4.97 -25.56 45.42
C PHE A 450 -3.93 -24.73 44.69
N PHE A 451 -4.40 -23.62 44.11
CA PHE A 451 -3.60 -22.61 43.45
C PHE A 451 -3.81 -21.27 44.16
N GLY A 452 -2.87 -20.95 45.06
CA GLY A 452 -3.00 -19.85 46.02
C GLY A 452 -4.35 -19.88 46.74
N ASP A 453 -4.92 -18.70 46.95
CA ASP A 453 -6.28 -18.55 47.48
C ASP A 453 -7.35 -18.51 46.38
N TYR A 454 -6.96 -18.72 45.11
CA TYR A 454 -7.83 -18.51 43.94
C TYR A 454 -8.70 -19.73 43.60
N LEU A 455 -8.13 -20.94 43.68
CA LEU A 455 -8.83 -22.16 43.29
C LEU A 455 -8.40 -23.34 44.17
N LYS A 456 -9.36 -24.16 44.60
CA LYS A 456 -9.08 -25.38 45.38
C LYS A 456 -9.99 -26.52 44.97
N ALA A 457 -9.50 -27.74 45.10
CA ALA A 457 -10.29 -28.96 45.03
C ALA A 457 -10.00 -29.83 46.26
N SER A 458 -11.04 -30.33 46.91
CA SER A 458 -10.89 -31.13 48.13
C SER A 458 -10.45 -32.55 47.81
N GLY A 459 -9.71 -33.17 48.72
CA GLY A 459 -9.40 -34.59 48.61
C GLY A 459 -10.61 -35.46 48.92
N GLY A 460 -10.55 -36.72 48.50
CA GLY A 460 -11.56 -37.73 48.80
C GLY A 460 -11.42 -38.29 50.22
N ASN A 461 -12.53 -38.75 50.80
CA ASN A 461 -12.50 -39.39 52.12
C ASN A 461 -11.96 -40.82 52.01
N GLY A 462 -11.28 -41.29 53.05
CA GLY A 462 -10.86 -42.67 53.18
C GLY A 462 -12.07 -43.61 53.31
N GLY A 463 -11.91 -44.85 52.86
CA GLY A 463 -12.90 -45.91 53.10
C GLY A 463 -12.82 -46.42 54.53
N ASN A 464 -13.96 -46.75 55.13
CA ASN A 464 -14.03 -47.38 56.43
C ASN A 464 -13.45 -48.80 56.43
N GLY A 465 -12.86 -49.20 57.55
CA GLY A 465 -12.41 -50.56 57.79
C GLY A 465 -13.57 -51.56 57.85
N GLY A 466 -13.30 -52.80 57.45
CA GLY A 466 -14.31 -53.85 57.42
C GLY A 466 -14.86 -54.20 58.79
N SER A 467 -16.16 -54.43 58.88
CA SER A 467 -16.87 -54.67 60.14
C SER A 467 -17.96 -55.73 59.98
N SER A 468 -18.55 -56.14 61.11
CA SER A 468 -19.68 -57.09 61.13
C SER A 468 -21.02 -56.51 60.64
N THR A 469 -21.10 -55.19 60.45
CA THR A 469 -22.32 -54.49 59.98
C THR A 469 -22.16 -53.85 58.61
N GLY A 470 -21.04 -54.10 57.93
CA GLY A 470 -20.66 -53.42 56.69
C GLY A 470 -19.86 -52.14 56.94
N ALA A 471 -19.28 -51.62 55.88
CA ALA A 471 -18.40 -50.46 55.88
C ALA A 471 -18.79 -49.50 54.75
N ALA A 472 -19.08 -48.24 55.10
CA ALA A 472 -19.43 -47.23 54.11
C ALA A 472 -18.21 -46.83 53.28
N GLY A 473 -18.39 -46.68 51.97
CA GLY A 473 -17.36 -46.16 51.07
C GLY A 473 -17.01 -44.70 51.34
N GLY A 474 -15.76 -44.33 51.05
CA GLY A 474 -15.29 -42.96 51.16
C GLY A 474 -16.03 -42.03 50.19
N SER A 475 -16.59 -40.94 50.69
CA SER A 475 -17.23 -39.94 49.81
C SER A 475 -16.20 -39.26 48.91
N GLY A 476 -16.55 -39.02 47.65
CA GLY A 476 -15.73 -38.22 46.74
C GLY A 476 -15.57 -36.77 47.22
N GLY A 477 -14.38 -36.21 47.02
CA GLY A 477 -14.05 -34.84 47.40
C GLY A 477 -14.85 -33.82 46.59
N PRO A 478 -15.36 -32.74 47.21
CA PRO A 478 -16.04 -31.69 46.47
C PRO A 478 -15.07 -30.84 45.63
N GLY A 479 -15.55 -30.37 44.49
CA GLY A 479 -14.85 -29.44 43.60
C GLY A 479 -15.85 -28.53 42.89
N LEU A 480 -15.36 -27.40 42.35
CA LEU A 480 -16.20 -26.42 41.67
C LEU A 480 -16.82 -26.98 40.39
N LYS A 481 -16.06 -27.81 39.65
CA LYS A 481 -16.52 -28.39 38.39
C LYS A 481 -17.21 -29.74 38.61
N SER A 482 -16.66 -30.59 39.49
CA SER A 482 -17.27 -31.88 39.80
C SER A 482 -16.78 -32.47 41.12
N GLN A 483 -17.63 -33.30 41.72
CA GLN A 483 -17.26 -34.16 42.84
C GLN A 483 -16.51 -35.39 42.32
N GLY A 484 -15.51 -35.83 43.09
CA GLY A 484 -14.86 -37.12 42.84
C GLY A 484 -15.84 -38.28 42.90
N GLY A 485 -15.52 -39.39 42.24
CA GLY A 485 -16.27 -40.64 42.41
C GLY A 485 -16.21 -41.12 43.87
N SER A 486 -17.34 -41.57 44.42
CA SER A 486 -17.36 -42.18 45.75
C SER A 486 -16.75 -43.57 45.71
N GLY A 487 -16.04 -43.95 46.76
CA GLY A 487 -15.63 -45.33 46.98
C GLY A 487 -16.84 -46.23 47.25
N ALA A 488 -16.68 -47.50 46.92
CA ALA A 488 -17.69 -48.52 47.12
C ALA A 488 -17.87 -48.91 48.59
N SER A 489 -19.11 -49.24 48.99
CA SER A 489 -19.41 -49.88 50.28
C SER A 489 -18.99 -51.34 50.28
N ALA A 490 -18.69 -51.87 51.47
CA ALA A 490 -18.40 -53.29 51.66
C ALA A 490 -19.40 -53.89 52.63
N ASP A 491 -20.03 -55.00 52.26
CA ASP A 491 -20.99 -55.72 53.11
C ASP A 491 -20.44 -57.09 53.57
N PRO A 492 -20.86 -57.58 54.74
CA PRO A 492 -20.57 -58.94 55.16
C PRO A 492 -21.24 -59.95 54.21
N ALA A 493 -20.61 -61.10 54.03
CA ALA A 493 -21.15 -62.19 53.21
C ALA A 493 -21.47 -61.86 51.72
N ASP A 494 -20.91 -60.78 51.15
CA ASP A 494 -21.10 -60.42 49.75
C ASP A 494 -19.78 -60.11 49.02
N GLN A 495 -19.85 -60.07 47.69
CA GLN A 495 -18.82 -59.48 46.86
C GLN A 495 -18.70 -57.98 47.18
N GLY A 496 -17.48 -57.45 47.05
CA GLY A 496 -17.31 -56.00 47.19
C GLY A 496 -18.08 -55.26 46.10
N ASP A 497 -18.72 -54.15 46.46
CA ASP A 497 -19.38 -53.29 45.47
C ASP A 497 -18.35 -52.63 44.52
N ASP A 498 -18.82 -52.35 43.31
CA ASP A 498 -18.08 -51.54 42.34
C ASP A 498 -18.15 -50.05 42.70
N ALA A 499 -17.06 -49.32 42.46
CA ALA A 499 -16.98 -47.92 42.86
C ALA A 499 -17.81 -46.96 41.99
N GLY A 500 -18.06 -45.77 42.54
CA GLY A 500 -18.79 -44.71 41.86
C GLY A 500 -18.01 -44.06 40.72
N ASN A 501 -18.69 -43.88 39.60
CA ASN A 501 -18.22 -43.09 38.46
C ASN A 501 -18.34 -41.58 38.71
N SER A 502 -17.67 -40.77 37.89
CA SER A 502 -17.79 -39.30 37.91
C SER A 502 -18.05 -38.75 36.51
N ASN A 503 -18.58 -37.54 36.45
CA ASN A 503 -18.82 -36.85 35.17
C ASN A 503 -17.54 -36.21 34.63
N TYR A 504 -16.71 -35.62 35.50
CA TYR A 504 -15.51 -34.86 35.12
C TYR A 504 -14.35 -34.97 36.12
N ALA A 505 -14.43 -35.80 37.16
CA ALA A 505 -13.36 -35.97 38.14
C ALA A 505 -12.85 -37.42 38.19
N SER A 506 -11.83 -37.66 39.00
CA SER A 506 -11.22 -38.97 39.21
C SER A 506 -12.18 -39.93 39.92
N LEU A 507 -11.86 -41.22 39.89
CA LEU A 507 -12.82 -42.29 40.20
C LEU A 507 -12.51 -42.98 41.54
N GLY A 508 -13.57 -43.38 42.26
CA GLY A 508 -13.46 -44.01 43.58
C GLY A 508 -12.92 -45.45 43.51
N GLY A 509 -12.43 -45.97 44.64
CA GLY A 509 -11.94 -47.35 44.74
C GLY A 509 -13.06 -48.37 44.98
N GLY A 510 -12.85 -49.61 44.52
CA GLY A 510 -13.76 -50.74 44.72
C GLY A 510 -13.65 -51.30 46.14
N ALA A 511 -14.68 -51.99 46.61
CA ALA A 511 -14.71 -52.54 47.96
C ALA A 511 -14.07 -53.93 48.05
N GLY A 512 -13.48 -54.23 49.21
CA GLY A 512 -12.95 -55.56 49.48
C GLY A 512 -14.06 -56.59 49.68
N GLY A 513 -13.78 -57.86 49.31
CA GLY A 513 -14.73 -58.95 49.50
C GLY A 513 -14.96 -59.30 50.97
N GLY A 514 -16.19 -59.69 51.31
CA GLY A 514 -16.56 -60.14 52.65
C GLY A 514 -16.34 -61.64 52.88
N ILE A 515 -16.56 -62.07 54.13
CA ILE A 515 -16.66 -63.48 54.54
C ILE A 515 -18.01 -63.68 55.20
N SER A 516 -18.76 -64.70 54.78
CA SER A 516 -20.02 -65.08 55.41
C SER A 516 -19.83 -65.80 56.75
N SER A 517 -20.86 -65.83 57.58
CA SER A 517 -20.91 -66.66 58.79
C SER A 517 -20.61 -68.16 58.57
N GLY A 518 -20.81 -68.67 57.35
CA GLY A 518 -20.46 -70.05 56.94
C GLY A 518 -19.02 -70.24 56.45
N GLY A 519 -18.21 -69.18 56.41
CA GLY A 519 -16.81 -69.22 55.95
C GLY A 519 -16.60 -69.10 54.44
N THR A 520 -17.66 -68.81 53.65
CA THR A 520 -17.52 -68.49 52.22
C THR A 520 -16.85 -67.13 52.06
N ALA A 521 -15.76 -67.08 51.29
CA ALA A 521 -15.03 -65.85 50.96
C ALA A 521 -15.40 -65.35 49.56
N TYR A 522 -15.58 -64.03 49.41
CA TYR A 522 -16.02 -63.40 48.17
C TYR A 522 -14.91 -62.56 47.50
N SER A 523 -15.08 -62.29 46.21
CA SER A 523 -14.22 -61.39 45.43
C SER A 523 -14.37 -59.93 45.88
N GLY A 524 -13.35 -59.12 45.60
CA GLY A 524 -13.48 -57.67 45.69
C GLY A 524 -14.22 -57.10 44.48
N GLY A 525 -14.71 -55.86 44.60
CA GLY A 525 -15.34 -55.11 43.52
C GLY A 525 -14.33 -54.35 42.66
N ASP A 526 -14.76 -53.95 41.47
CA ASP A 526 -13.95 -53.15 40.56
C ASP A 526 -13.86 -51.69 41.03
N GLY A 527 -12.73 -51.04 40.74
CA GLY A 527 -12.61 -49.59 40.88
C GLY A 527 -13.51 -48.85 39.87
N GLY A 528 -13.70 -47.56 40.05
CA GLY A 528 -14.43 -46.77 39.06
C GLY A 528 -13.58 -46.65 37.78
N GLY A 529 -14.20 -46.89 36.62
CA GLY A 529 -13.53 -46.91 35.31
C GLY A 529 -14.27 -46.18 34.18
N ASN A 530 -15.32 -45.40 34.49
CA ASN A 530 -16.07 -44.67 33.47
C ASN A 530 -16.22 -43.19 33.85
N ILE A 531 -15.78 -42.31 32.96
CA ILE A 531 -15.99 -40.87 33.05
C ILE A 531 -16.92 -40.44 31.92
N GLN A 532 -18.18 -40.14 32.26
CA GLN A 532 -19.32 -40.19 31.33
C GLN A 532 -19.22 -39.26 30.11
N PHE A 533 -18.46 -38.17 30.20
CA PHE A 533 -18.37 -37.16 29.14
C PHE A 533 -17.03 -37.17 28.39
N MET A 534 -16.19 -38.21 28.57
CA MET A 534 -14.97 -38.38 27.80
C MET A 534 -15.09 -39.48 26.75
N ASN A 535 -14.43 -39.28 25.62
CA ASN A 535 -14.48 -40.19 24.46
C ASN A 535 -13.77 -41.52 24.73
N SER A 536 -12.99 -41.57 25.80
CA SER A 536 -12.30 -42.73 26.32
C SER A 536 -12.11 -42.56 27.83
N SER A 537 -12.02 -43.68 28.55
CA SER A 537 -11.89 -43.70 30.01
C SER A 537 -10.79 -44.67 30.44
N PRO A 538 -10.08 -44.37 31.54
CA PRO A 538 -9.09 -45.30 32.09
C PRO A 538 -9.78 -46.57 32.57
N ALA A 539 -9.14 -47.72 32.33
CA ALA A 539 -9.67 -49.00 32.78
C ALA A 539 -9.65 -49.08 34.32
N ALA A 540 -10.78 -49.49 34.90
CA ALA A 540 -10.91 -49.75 36.32
C ALA A 540 -9.83 -50.74 36.81
N GLY A 541 -9.34 -50.54 38.04
CA GLY A 541 -8.62 -51.60 38.73
C GLY A 541 -9.57 -52.76 38.99
N SER A 542 -9.22 -53.96 38.52
CA SER A 542 -10.08 -55.14 38.66
C SER A 542 -10.17 -55.62 40.11
N GLY A 543 -11.34 -56.05 40.55
CA GLY A 543 -11.53 -56.73 41.82
C GLY A 543 -10.68 -58.00 41.91
N GLY A 544 -10.12 -58.24 43.10
CA GLY A 544 -9.35 -59.45 43.36
C GLY A 544 -10.22 -60.70 43.26
N THR A 545 -9.69 -61.75 42.64
CA THR A 545 -10.29 -63.09 42.66
C THR A 545 -9.85 -63.85 43.92
N SER A 546 -10.76 -64.55 44.61
CA SER A 546 -10.57 -65.36 45.84
C SER A 546 -9.14 -65.40 46.44
N GLY A 547 -8.90 -64.65 47.52
CA GLY A 547 -7.61 -64.50 48.19
C GLY A 547 -6.56 -63.64 47.46
N GLY A 548 -6.82 -63.19 46.23
CA GLY A 548 -5.95 -62.32 45.45
C GLY A 548 -6.18 -60.83 45.70
N SER A 549 -5.14 -60.03 45.51
CA SER A 549 -5.21 -58.56 45.60
C SER A 549 -6.02 -57.95 44.47
N GLY A 550 -6.62 -56.78 44.73
CA GLY A 550 -7.22 -55.96 43.70
C GLY A 550 -6.15 -55.36 42.78
N GLY A 551 -6.53 -55.13 41.52
CA GLY A 551 -5.70 -54.45 40.54
C GLY A 551 -5.58 -52.96 40.85
N ASN A 552 -4.40 -52.39 40.62
CA ASN A 552 -4.25 -50.94 40.65
C ASN A 552 -5.09 -50.31 39.54
N GLY A 553 -5.56 -49.08 39.76
CA GLY A 553 -6.11 -48.29 38.68
C GLY A 553 -5.09 -48.06 37.55
N THR A 554 -5.58 -47.67 36.38
CA THR A 554 -4.75 -47.26 35.25
C THR A 554 -4.90 -45.76 34.98
N ALA A 555 -3.84 -45.15 34.45
CA ALA A 555 -3.91 -43.82 33.88
C ALA A 555 -4.04 -43.95 32.35
N GLU A 556 -4.85 -43.10 31.73
CA GLU A 556 -5.03 -43.12 30.29
C GLU A 556 -4.06 -42.16 29.59
N SER A 557 -3.47 -42.60 28.47
CA SER A 557 -2.60 -41.76 27.66
C SER A 557 -3.38 -40.57 27.07
N GLY A 558 -3.05 -39.36 27.49
CA GLY A 558 -3.71 -38.13 27.05
C GLY A 558 -4.78 -37.59 28.02
N ASN A 559 -4.97 -38.24 29.16
CA ASN A 559 -5.90 -37.80 30.20
C ASN A 559 -5.18 -37.63 31.55
N TYR A 560 -5.55 -36.62 32.32
CA TYR A 560 -4.96 -36.32 33.63
C TYR A 560 -5.77 -36.92 34.79
N LEU A 561 -6.82 -37.70 34.49
CA LEU A 561 -7.72 -38.33 35.46
C LEU A 561 -7.43 -39.83 35.61
N GLY A 562 -7.39 -40.29 36.87
CA GLY A 562 -7.10 -41.69 37.20
C GLY A 562 -8.35 -42.50 37.51
N SER A 563 -8.32 -43.79 37.18
CA SER A 563 -9.31 -44.77 37.64
C SER A 563 -9.03 -45.22 39.08
N GLY A 564 -10.07 -45.68 39.77
CA GLY A 564 -9.93 -46.24 41.11
C GLY A 564 -9.23 -47.59 41.13
N GLY A 565 -8.62 -47.93 42.27
CA GLY A 565 -8.11 -49.27 42.52
C GLY A 565 -9.22 -50.27 42.83
N GLY A 566 -9.05 -51.52 42.39
CA GLY A 566 -9.97 -52.61 42.68
C GLY A 566 -9.85 -53.10 44.12
N GLY A 567 -10.92 -53.65 44.66
CA GLY A 567 -10.92 -54.23 46.01
C GLY A 567 -10.21 -55.57 46.07
N GLY A 568 -9.61 -55.90 47.21
CA GLY A 568 -8.99 -57.19 47.46
C GLY A 568 -10.01 -58.28 47.81
N ALA A 569 -9.75 -59.51 47.39
CA ALA A 569 -10.63 -60.63 47.71
C ALA A 569 -10.48 -61.10 49.16
N ALA A 570 -11.58 -61.53 49.77
CA ALA A 570 -11.54 -62.19 51.06
C ALA A 570 -10.81 -63.54 51.01
N SER A 571 -10.38 -64.01 52.18
CA SER A 571 -9.81 -65.35 52.35
C SER A 571 -10.13 -65.95 53.72
N ALA A 572 -10.81 -67.09 53.73
CA ALA A 572 -11.14 -67.79 54.99
C ALA A 572 -9.98 -68.62 55.55
N SER A 573 -8.94 -68.90 54.76
CA SER A 573 -7.90 -69.88 55.09
C SER A 573 -6.45 -69.40 54.88
N ALA A 574 -6.27 -68.12 54.53
CA ALA A 574 -4.97 -67.48 54.34
C ALA A 574 -5.10 -65.96 54.52
N THR A 575 -4.00 -65.22 54.38
CA THR A 575 -4.05 -63.75 54.28
C THR A 575 -4.94 -63.34 53.11
N ALA A 576 -5.82 -62.38 53.33
CA ALA A 576 -6.71 -61.85 52.30
C ALA A 576 -6.00 -60.85 51.38
N GLY A 577 -6.56 -60.63 50.19
CA GLY A 577 -5.96 -59.76 49.19
C GLY A 577 -5.99 -58.29 49.61
N SER A 578 -4.91 -57.56 49.36
CA SER A 578 -4.89 -56.10 49.53
C SER A 578 -5.72 -55.42 48.44
N GLY A 579 -6.26 -54.24 48.74
CA GLY A 579 -6.84 -53.36 47.73
C GLY A 579 -5.75 -52.80 46.80
N GLY A 580 -6.14 -52.54 45.55
CA GLY A 580 -5.29 -51.87 44.57
C GLY A 580 -5.18 -50.37 44.85
N ASN A 581 -4.05 -49.78 44.48
CA ASN A 581 -3.85 -48.33 44.58
C ASN A 581 -4.66 -47.59 43.51
N GLY A 582 -5.10 -46.37 43.82
CA GLY A 582 -5.68 -45.47 42.82
C GLY A 582 -4.64 -45.03 41.78
N ALA A 583 -5.08 -44.79 40.54
CA ALA A 583 -4.22 -44.22 39.51
C ALA A 583 -4.05 -42.70 39.59
N SER A 584 -3.00 -42.19 38.95
CA SER A 584 -2.77 -40.75 38.81
C SER A 584 -3.90 -40.06 38.01
N TYR A 585 -4.41 -38.89 38.39
CA TYR A 585 -4.29 -38.18 39.67
C TYR A 585 -5.59 -38.22 40.45
N GLY A 586 -5.54 -38.23 41.77
CA GLY A 586 -6.70 -38.10 42.66
C GLY A 586 -7.65 -39.30 42.75
N ALA A 587 -7.33 -40.45 42.15
CA ALA A 587 -8.19 -41.62 42.23
C ALA A 587 -8.15 -42.29 43.62
N GLY A 588 -9.27 -42.91 44.01
CA GLY A 588 -9.41 -43.60 45.28
C GLY A 588 -8.75 -44.98 45.31
N GLY A 589 -8.22 -45.37 46.47
CA GLY A 589 -7.66 -46.70 46.71
C GLY A 589 -8.76 -47.75 46.96
N GLY A 590 -8.56 -48.98 46.51
CA GLY A 590 -9.49 -50.08 46.74
C GLY A 590 -9.44 -50.60 48.18
N GLY A 591 -10.53 -51.18 48.66
CA GLY A 591 -10.62 -51.77 50.00
C GLY A 591 -9.94 -53.14 50.09
N GLY A 592 -9.43 -53.52 51.26
CA GLY A 592 -8.80 -54.82 51.50
C GLY A 592 -9.82 -55.93 51.81
N GLY A 593 -9.54 -57.17 51.43
CA GLY A 593 -10.43 -58.30 51.69
C GLY A 593 -10.51 -58.72 53.16
N ALA A 594 -11.65 -59.23 53.59
CA ALA A 594 -11.82 -59.81 54.94
C ALA A 594 -11.03 -61.12 55.09
N ALA A 595 -10.55 -61.42 56.30
CA ALA A 595 -9.87 -62.70 56.57
C ALA A 595 -10.52 -63.53 57.68
N GLY A 596 -10.42 -64.85 57.54
CA GLY A 596 -10.86 -65.81 58.54
C GLY A 596 -10.03 -65.73 59.83
N SER A 597 -10.60 -66.21 60.93
CA SER A 597 -9.93 -66.21 62.25
C SER A 597 -8.55 -66.90 62.19
N GLY A 598 -7.51 -66.21 62.66
CA GLY A 598 -6.13 -66.71 62.63
C GLY A 598 -5.31 -66.26 61.42
N HIS A 599 -5.88 -65.47 60.52
CA HIS A 599 -5.21 -64.89 59.35
C HIS A 599 -5.28 -63.35 59.35
N THR A 600 -4.50 -62.73 58.47
CA THR A 600 -4.43 -61.26 58.34
C THR A 600 -5.34 -60.78 57.23
N SER A 601 -6.09 -59.70 57.45
CA SER A 601 -6.91 -59.08 56.42
C SER A 601 -6.07 -58.45 55.32
N GLY A 602 -6.71 -58.12 54.20
CA GLY A 602 -6.11 -57.28 53.19
C GLY A 602 -5.91 -55.85 53.71
N ALA A 603 -4.77 -55.25 53.40
CA ALA A 603 -4.61 -53.81 53.57
C ALA A 603 -5.46 -53.06 52.54
N GLY A 604 -5.91 -51.86 52.85
CA GLY A 604 -6.47 -50.96 51.84
C GLY A 604 -5.38 -50.47 50.88
N GLY A 605 -5.77 -50.13 49.66
CA GLY A 605 -4.90 -49.46 48.69
C GLY A 605 -4.75 -47.97 49.00
N ASP A 606 -3.62 -47.40 48.60
CA ASP A 606 -3.37 -45.96 48.71
C ASP A 606 -4.18 -45.19 47.66
N GLY A 607 -4.69 -44.03 48.04
CA GLY A 607 -5.23 -43.05 47.11
C GLY A 607 -4.11 -42.34 46.35
N ALA A 608 -4.37 -41.92 45.11
CA ALA A 608 -3.38 -41.20 44.32
C ALA A 608 -3.26 -39.73 44.75
N ASN A 609 -2.04 -39.17 44.59
CA ASN A 609 -1.82 -37.73 44.73
C ASN A 609 -2.66 -36.95 43.71
N GLY A 610 -3.06 -35.74 44.09
CA GLY A 610 -3.69 -34.77 43.22
C GLY A 610 -2.70 -34.09 42.26
N VAL A 611 -3.18 -33.07 41.55
CA VAL A 611 -2.38 -32.27 40.61
C VAL A 611 -2.94 -30.85 40.50
N VAL A 612 -2.08 -29.90 40.15
CA VAL A 612 -2.47 -28.57 39.69
C VAL A 612 -1.89 -28.34 38.30
N ILE A 613 -2.72 -27.97 37.32
CA ILE A 613 -2.32 -27.68 35.95
C ILE A 613 -2.63 -26.22 35.67
N VAL A 614 -1.67 -25.47 35.14
CA VAL A 614 -1.80 -24.05 34.81
C VAL A 614 -1.51 -23.86 33.33
N ILE A 615 -2.47 -23.30 32.61
CA ILE A 615 -2.40 -23.02 31.17
C ILE A 615 -2.43 -21.51 30.99
N THR A 616 -1.37 -20.94 30.43
CA THR A 616 -1.21 -19.50 30.22
C THR A 616 -1.37 -19.14 28.75
N TYR A 617 -2.17 -18.11 28.49
CA TYR A 617 -2.45 -17.54 27.18
C TYR A 617 -1.88 -16.11 27.13
N PHE A 618 -1.24 -15.77 26.01
CA PHE A 618 -0.52 -14.52 25.77
C PHE A 618 -1.26 -13.64 24.76
#